data_AF-A0A7L3XVU5-F1
#
_entry.id   AF-A0A7L3XVU5-F1
#
_cell.length_a   1.000
_cell.length_b   1.000
_cell.length_c   1.000
_cell.angle_alpha   90.00
_cell.angle_beta   90.00
_cell.angle_gamma   90.00
#
_symmetry.space_group_name_H-M   'P 1'
#
loop_
_entity.id
_entity.type
_entity.pdbx_description
1 polymer ?
#
loop_
_entity_poly.entity_id
_entity_poly.type
_entity_poly.pdbx_seq_one_letter_code
_entity_poly.pdbx_strand_id
1 'polypeptide(L)'
;DPCQNGGHWTGMGCLCPPNVDGALCQFGASTINITAELGPSVMMLTRVTNRNFSEDMGDTSSTAYRSFVDEFGRTMDRIYHNISGYRGTRVLTLTRGSVVVNYKVLLHPSAGDTSLDHRAWELLEAANTAAQPQNCSHSAEGLCFSTFSSRAARAEVLALNATELCRKYAPANFRQYYYPYHTHNSFLCITNCTLNVPGSINCNNG
;
A
#
# COMPACT_ATOMS: atom_id res chain seq x y z
N ASP A 1 -15.15 -0.51 24.82
CA ASP A 1 -15.39 -0.62 23.38
C ASP A 1 -15.75 -2.08 23.10
N PRO A 2 -16.92 -2.40 22.52
CA PRO A 2 -17.31 -3.77 22.20
C PRO A 2 -16.56 -4.36 20.98
N CYS A 3 -15.85 -3.53 20.21
CA CYS A 3 -15.15 -3.96 19.00
C CYS A 3 -13.85 -4.70 19.30
N GLN A 4 -13.58 -5.76 18.54
CA GLN A 4 -12.38 -6.59 18.63
C GLN A 4 -11.36 -6.23 17.56
N ASN A 5 -10.15 -6.79 17.65
CA ASN A 5 -9.09 -6.70 16.63
C ASN A 5 -8.80 -5.27 16.12
N GLY A 6 -8.94 -4.25 16.98
CA GLY A 6 -8.68 -2.85 16.63
C GLY A 6 -9.83 -2.14 15.92
N GLY A 7 -11.04 -2.70 15.92
CA GLY A 7 -12.25 -2.03 15.45
C GLY A 7 -12.61 -0.81 16.30
N HIS A 8 -13.33 0.13 15.68
CA HIS A 8 -13.78 1.37 16.32
C HIS A 8 -15.30 1.42 16.42
N TRP A 9 -15.82 1.66 17.63
CA TRP A 9 -17.26 1.80 17.84
C TRP A 9 -17.79 3.15 17.33
N THR A 10 -18.73 3.10 16.40
CA THR A 10 -19.33 4.29 15.75
C THR A 10 -20.63 4.76 16.40
N GLY A 11 -21.11 4.11 17.47
CA GLY A 11 -22.44 4.33 18.04
C GLY A 11 -23.51 3.39 17.50
N MET A 12 -23.38 2.91 16.26
CA MET A 12 -24.30 1.95 15.63
C MET A 12 -23.69 0.56 15.44
N GLY A 13 -22.38 0.48 15.22
CA GLY A 13 -21.67 -0.77 14.95
C GLY A 13 -20.15 -0.58 14.98
N CYS A 14 -19.42 -1.67 14.77
CA CYS A 14 -17.97 -1.64 14.68
C CYS A 14 -17.50 -1.35 13.25
N LEU A 15 -16.66 -0.32 13.09
CA LEU A 15 -15.88 -0.11 11.88
C LEU A 15 -14.62 -0.97 11.96
N CYS A 16 -14.52 -1.97 11.09
CA CYS A 16 -13.42 -2.93 11.12
C CYS A 16 -12.19 -2.45 10.34
N PRO A 17 -10.97 -2.64 10.90
CA PRO A 17 -9.75 -2.41 10.15
C PRO A 17 -9.60 -3.44 9.02
N PRO A 18 -8.66 -3.21 8.07
CA PRO A 18 -8.41 -4.15 6.99
C PRO A 18 -8.15 -5.59 7.49
N ASN A 19 -8.58 -6.57 6.70
CA ASN A 19 -8.38 -8.01 6.89
C ASN A 19 -9.12 -8.65 8.09
N VAL A 20 -10.04 -7.93 8.73
CA VAL A 20 -10.97 -8.49 9.74
C VAL A 20 -12.40 -8.15 9.38
N ASP A 21 -13.33 -9.00 9.78
CA ASP A 21 -14.76 -8.85 9.53
C ASP A 21 -15.62 -9.30 10.73
N GLY A 22 -16.94 -9.22 10.55
CA GLY A 22 -17.93 -9.52 11.57
C GLY A 22 -18.48 -8.28 12.27
N ALA A 23 -19.63 -8.44 12.93
CA ALA A 23 -20.33 -7.32 13.60
C ALA A 23 -19.49 -6.64 14.69
N LEU A 24 -18.55 -7.37 15.29
CA LEU A 24 -17.61 -6.90 16.30
C LEU A 24 -16.15 -6.96 15.81
N CYS A 25 -15.92 -7.11 14.49
CA CYS A 25 -14.59 -7.34 13.91
C CYS A 25 -13.89 -8.58 14.46
N GLN A 26 -14.67 -9.60 14.83
CA GLN A 26 -14.20 -10.76 15.58
C GLN A 26 -13.59 -11.87 14.70
N PHE A 27 -13.73 -11.80 13.37
CA PHE A 27 -13.23 -12.82 12.46
C PHE A 27 -12.18 -12.26 11.51
N GLY A 28 -11.32 -13.13 10.96
CA GLY A 28 -10.40 -12.77 9.89
C GLY A 28 -11.11 -12.81 8.55
N ALA A 29 -10.91 -11.80 7.70
CA ALA A 29 -11.52 -11.76 6.38
C ALA A 29 -11.10 -12.99 5.55
N SER A 30 -12.03 -13.73 4.96
CA SER A 30 -11.70 -14.99 4.26
C SER A 30 -10.67 -14.81 3.14
N THR A 31 -10.59 -13.62 2.56
CA THR A 31 -9.66 -13.27 1.48
C THR A 31 -8.89 -11.99 1.81
N ILE A 32 -7.57 -12.06 1.73
CA ILE A 32 -6.66 -10.93 1.85
C ILE A 32 -5.96 -10.73 0.50
N ASN A 33 -6.13 -9.56 -0.08
CA ASN A 33 -5.49 -9.20 -1.33
C ASN A 33 -4.12 -8.58 -1.06
N ILE A 34 -3.06 -9.39 -1.20
CA ILE A 34 -1.68 -8.90 -1.12
C ILE A 34 -1.04 -8.67 -2.50
N THR A 35 -1.81 -8.73 -3.57
CA THR A 35 -1.31 -8.48 -4.93
C THR A 35 -0.63 -7.11 -5.00
N ALA A 36 -1.09 -6.11 -4.23
CA ALA A 36 -0.48 -4.78 -4.16
C ALA A 36 0.98 -4.81 -3.72
N GLU A 37 1.31 -5.76 -2.85
CA GLU A 37 2.61 -5.90 -2.21
C GLU A 37 3.63 -6.68 -3.04
N LEU A 38 3.15 -7.43 -4.04
CA LEU A 38 3.91 -8.42 -4.81
C LEU A 38 4.09 -8.07 -6.29
N GLY A 39 3.34 -7.09 -6.78
CA GLY A 39 3.46 -6.62 -8.15
C GLY A 39 4.83 -5.97 -8.42
N PRO A 40 5.18 -5.76 -9.70
CA PRO A 40 6.31 -4.91 -10.04
C PRO A 40 6.23 -3.57 -9.31
N SER A 41 7.38 -3.04 -8.90
CA SER A 41 7.42 -1.76 -8.21
C SER A 41 8.63 -0.95 -8.62
N VAL A 42 8.48 0.38 -8.66
CA VAL A 42 9.60 1.29 -8.90
C VAL A 42 9.88 2.02 -7.60
N MET A 43 11.12 1.98 -7.12
CA MET A 43 11.52 2.77 -5.97
C MET A 43 11.77 4.19 -6.42
N MET A 44 11.22 5.13 -5.68
CA MET A 44 11.31 6.56 -5.96
C MET A 44 11.77 7.28 -4.69
N LEU A 45 12.55 8.33 -4.89
CA LEU A 45 12.97 9.24 -3.84
C LEU A 45 12.56 10.65 -4.22
N THR A 46 11.93 11.34 -3.28
CA THR A 46 11.55 12.75 -3.44
C THR A 46 11.71 13.50 -2.13
N ARG A 47 11.75 14.83 -2.23
CA ARG A 47 11.75 15.72 -1.07
C ARG A 47 10.52 16.60 -1.11
N VAL A 48 9.72 16.55 -0.05
CA VAL A 48 8.61 17.49 0.15
C VAL A 48 9.16 18.79 0.70
N THR A 49 8.99 19.89 -0.03
CA THR A 49 9.63 21.18 0.26
C THR A 49 8.79 22.11 1.13
N ASN A 50 7.46 21.93 1.15
CA ASN A 50 6.52 22.76 1.90
C ASN A 50 6.02 22.14 3.22
N ARG A 51 6.68 21.06 3.69
CA ARG A 51 6.41 20.39 4.98
C ARG A 51 7.69 20.19 5.76
N ASN A 52 7.58 20.34 7.08
CA ASN A 52 8.67 20.08 8.01
C ASN A 52 8.55 18.66 8.58
N PHE A 53 9.69 17.98 8.72
CA PHE A 53 9.75 16.70 9.42
C PHE A 53 9.57 16.91 10.93
N SER A 54 8.61 16.22 11.55
CA SER A 54 8.52 16.10 13.01
C SER A 54 9.13 14.77 13.47
N GLU A 55 9.60 14.70 14.72
CA GLU A 55 10.21 13.46 15.23
C GLU A 55 9.23 12.28 15.24
N ASP A 56 7.95 12.55 15.49
CA ASP A 56 6.88 11.55 15.43
C ASP A 56 6.73 10.93 14.04
N MET A 57 7.13 11.62 12.97
CA MET A 57 7.15 11.05 11.61
C MET A 57 8.22 9.97 11.42
N GLY A 58 9.11 9.77 12.40
CA GLY A 58 10.01 8.62 12.44
C GLY A 58 9.34 7.34 12.96
N ASP A 59 8.20 7.45 13.65
CA ASP A 59 7.43 6.33 14.17
C ASP A 59 6.25 6.02 13.24
N THR A 60 6.28 4.85 12.60
CA THR A 60 5.24 4.42 11.65
C THR A 60 3.87 4.21 12.32
N SER A 61 3.83 4.11 13.65
CA SER A 61 2.61 3.97 14.43
C SER A 61 1.97 5.32 14.80
N SER A 62 2.70 6.44 14.66
CA SER A 62 2.25 7.76 15.10
C SER A 62 1.16 8.34 14.19
N THR A 63 0.33 9.23 14.75
CA THR A 63 -0.67 9.97 13.96
C THR A 63 0.00 10.86 12.92
N ALA A 64 1.13 11.51 13.27
CA ALA A 64 1.86 12.39 12.35
C ALA A 64 2.35 11.63 11.10
N TYR A 65 2.91 10.44 11.28
CA TYR A 65 3.31 9.58 10.16
C TYR A 65 2.12 9.18 9.30
N ARG A 66 1.06 8.65 9.91
CA ARG A 66 -0.13 8.16 9.17
C ARG A 66 -0.81 9.28 8.39
N SER A 67 -1.00 10.46 8.98
CA SER A 67 -1.59 11.61 8.32
C SER A 67 -0.74 12.08 7.13
N PHE A 68 0.59 12.15 7.29
CA PHE A 68 1.48 12.52 6.18
C PHE A 68 1.45 11.47 5.06
N VAL A 69 1.53 10.19 5.40
CA VAL A 69 1.49 9.10 4.40
C VAL A 69 0.19 9.10 3.62
N ASP A 70 -0.95 9.38 4.27
CA ASP A 70 -2.25 9.51 3.62
C ASP A 70 -2.30 10.72 2.64
N GLU A 71 -1.86 11.91 3.09
CA GLU A 71 -1.77 13.10 2.21
C GLU A 71 -0.83 12.86 1.02
N PHE A 72 0.32 12.23 1.28
CA PHE A 72 1.29 11.86 0.24
C PHE A 72 0.70 10.88 -0.76
N GLY A 73 0.04 9.82 -0.28
CA GLY A 73 -0.61 8.81 -1.13
C GLY A 73 -1.63 9.45 -2.07
N ARG A 74 -2.55 10.26 -1.51
CA ARG A 74 -3.57 10.98 -2.30
C ARG A 74 -2.95 11.94 -3.33
N THR A 75 -1.83 12.57 -3.00
CA THR A 75 -1.11 13.45 -3.93
C THR A 75 -0.48 12.64 -5.06
N MET A 76 0.17 11.52 -4.76
CA MET A 76 0.78 10.65 -5.77
C MET A 76 -0.25 9.97 -6.66
N ASP A 77 -1.43 9.63 -6.14
CA ASP A 77 -2.53 9.10 -6.94
C ASP A 77 -2.95 10.08 -8.05
N ARG A 78 -2.94 11.38 -7.76
CA ARG A 78 -3.20 12.42 -8.77
C ARG A 78 -2.06 12.55 -9.77
N ILE A 79 -0.80 12.46 -9.33
CA ILE A 79 0.37 12.56 -10.23
C ILE A 79 0.43 11.36 -11.18
N TYR A 80 0.14 10.16 -10.69
CA TYR A 80 0.30 8.92 -11.45
C TYR A 80 -0.99 8.35 -12.04
N HIS A 81 -2.12 9.04 -11.95
CA HIS A 81 -3.44 8.53 -12.41
C HIS A 81 -3.46 8.05 -13.87
N ASN A 82 -2.67 8.66 -14.75
CA ASN A 82 -2.59 8.30 -16.17
C ASN A 82 -1.53 7.24 -16.48
N ILE A 83 -0.76 6.80 -15.48
CA ILE A 83 0.28 5.78 -15.69
C ILE A 83 -0.40 4.41 -15.73
N SER A 84 -0.26 3.75 -16.89
CA SER A 84 -0.89 2.45 -17.11
C SER A 84 -0.47 1.44 -16.03
N GLY A 85 -1.46 0.79 -15.42
CA GLY A 85 -1.27 -0.18 -14.37
C GLY A 85 -0.74 0.38 -13.05
N TYR A 86 -0.82 1.70 -12.81
CA TYR A 86 -0.61 2.27 -11.48
C TYR A 86 -1.66 1.77 -10.48
N ARG A 87 -1.25 1.52 -9.24
CA ARG A 87 -2.11 0.96 -8.18
C ARG A 87 -2.10 1.73 -6.89
N GLY A 88 -1.10 2.55 -6.68
CA GLY A 88 -0.85 3.21 -5.41
C GLY A 88 0.64 3.35 -5.13
N THR A 89 0.92 3.97 -3.99
CA THR A 89 2.27 4.10 -3.45
C THR A 89 2.38 3.51 -2.06
N ARG A 90 3.59 3.15 -1.67
CA ARG A 90 3.92 2.77 -0.30
C ARG A 90 5.16 3.49 0.18
N VAL A 91 4.99 4.34 1.18
CA VAL A 91 6.11 4.98 1.88
C VAL A 91 6.91 3.93 2.64
N LEU A 92 8.21 3.89 2.42
CA LEU A 92 9.15 3.02 3.12
C LEU A 92 9.73 3.72 4.34
N THR A 93 10.22 4.94 4.16
CA THR A 93 10.88 5.73 5.21
C THR A 93 10.66 7.22 4.98
N LEU A 94 10.54 7.95 6.08
CA LEU A 94 10.59 9.42 6.12
C LEU A 94 11.87 9.83 6.86
N THR A 95 12.64 10.77 6.32
CA THR A 95 13.89 11.23 6.96
C THR A 95 13.96 12.75 7.10
N ARG A 96 14.84 13.19 8.02
CA ARG A 96 15.07 14.59 8.42
C ARG A 96 15.64 15.45 7.27
N GLY A 97 15.47 16.77 7.40
CA GLY A 97 15.46 17.71 6.27
C GLY A 97 14.00 17.95 5.85
N SER A 98 13.69 18.90 4.96
CA SER A 98 12.33 18.94 4.36
C SER A 98 11.94 17.51 3.97
N VAL A 99 10.73 17.05 4.31
CA VAL A 99 10.43 15.62 4.47
C VAL A 99 10.90 14.81 3.25
N VAL A 100 11.97 14.02 3.41
CA VAL A 100 12.47 13.15 2.34
C VAL A 100 11.71 11.85 2.39
N VAL A 101 11.07 11.50 1.28
CA VAL A 101 10.18 10.35 1.16
C VAL A 101 10.84 9.32 0.24
N ASN A 102 11.19 8.18 0.81
CA ASN A 102 11.57 6.99 0.05
C ASN A 102 10.34 6.10 -0.03
N TYR A 103 9.89 5.79 -1.25
CA TYR A 103 8.63 5.08 -1.46
C TYR A 103 8.71 4.13 -2.66
N LYS A 104 7.78 3.18 -2.70
CA LYS A 104 7.53 2.33 -3.87
C LYS A 104 6.29 2.82 -4.59
N VAL A 105 6.37 2.90 -5.91
CA VAL A 105 5.19 2.93 -6.79
C VAL A 105 4.81 1.49 -7.09
N LEU A 106 3.57 1.12 -6.79
CA LEU A 106 3.05 -0.23 -6.97
C LEU A 106 2.35 -0.34 -8.32
N LEU A 107 2.72 -1.34 -9.11
CA LEU A 107 2.26 -1.51 -10.47
C LEU A 107 1.58 -2.88 -10.67
N HIS A 108 0.58 -2.95 -11.55
CA HIS A 108 0.10 -4.22 -12.07
C HIS A 108 1.15 -4.81 -13.02
N PRO A 109 1.30 -6.14 -13.06
CA PRO A 109 2.01 -6.80 -14.15
C PRO A 109 1.42 -6.34 -15.49
N SER A 110 2.27 -5.87 -16.40
CA SER A 110 1.84 -5.49 -17.75
C SER A 110 1.50 -6.74 -18.55
N ALA A 111 0.39 -6.69 -19.29
CA ALA A 111 0.14 -7.68 -20.33
C ALA A 111 1.03 -7.32 -21.54
N GLY A 112 2.20 -7.96 -21.64
CA GLY A 112 3.16 -7.74 -22.72
C GLY A 112 4.55 -7.28 -22.24
N ASP A 113 5.44 -7.06 -23.21
CA ASP A 113 6.89 -6.84 -23.02
C ASP A 113 7.26 -5.38 -22.66
N THR A 114 6.33 -4.63 -22.05
CA THR A 114 6.67 -3.29 -21.54
C THR A 114 7.64 -3.43 -20.38
N SER A 115 8.91 -3.12 -20.64
CA SER A 115 9.97 -3.25 -19.64
C SER A 115 9.67 -2.36 -18.42
N LEU A 116 10.00 -2.84 -17.23
CA LEU A 116 9.87 -2.05 -16.01
C LEU A 116 10.69 -0.77 -16.06
N ASP A 117 11.76 -0.76 -16.85
CA ASP A 117 12.61 0.41 -17.07
C ASP A 117 11.85 1.50 -17.84
N HIS A 118 11.03 1.12 -18.84
CA HIS A 118 10.17 2.07 -19.56
C HIS A 118 9.13 2.69 -18.63
N ARG A 119 8.46 1.87 -17.81
CA ARG A 119 7.46 2.35 -16.85
C ARG A 119 8.08 3.21 -15.75
N ALA A 120 9.31 2.90 -15.34
CA ALA A 120 10.07 3.72 -14.41
C ALA A 120 10.38 5.11 -15.00
N TRP A 121 10.59 5.19 -16.33
CA TRP A 121 10.79 6.45 -17.03
C TRP A 121 9.51 7.29 -17.10
N GLU A 122 8.36 6.70 -17.46
CA GLU A 122 7.05 7.38 -17.45
C GLU A 122 6.71 7.95 -16.06
N LEU A 123 6.96 7.16 -15.01
CA LEU A 123 6.77 7.60 -13.62
C LEU A 123 7.67 8.79 -13.26
N LEU A 124 8.93 8.78 -13.71
CA LEU A 124 9.87 9.85 -13.45
C LEU A 124 9.47 11.14 -14.18
N GLU A 125 9.00 11.04 -15.42
CA GLU A 125 8.53 12.18 -16.22
C GLU A 125 7.28 12.82 -15.59
N ALA A 126 6.27 12.01 -15.24
CA ALA A 126 5.06 12.50 -14.58
C ALA A 126 5.38 13.21 -13.25
N ALA A 127 6.27 12.61 -12.44
CA ALA A 127 6.67 13.17 -11.17
C ALA A 127 7.44 14.49 -11.29
N ASN A 128 8.40 14.57 -12.22
CA ASN A 128 9.19 15.78 -12.43
C ASN A 128 8.36 16.92 -13.04
N THR A 129 7.36 16.60 -13.86
CA THR A 129 6.39 17.60 -14.34
C THR A 129 5.58 18.19 -13.18
N ALA A 130 5.17 17.34 -12.23
CA ALA A 130 4.45 17.77 -11.03
C ALA A 130 5.32 18.51 -9.99
N ALA A 131 6.65 18.35 -10.04
CA ALA A 131 7.60 18.99 -9.14
C ALA A 131 7.74 20.51 -9.37
N GLN A 132 7.16 21.07 -10.44
CA GLN A 132 7.26 22.50 -10.77
C GLN A 132 5.99 23.34 -10.51
N PRO A 133 5.40 23.41 -9.30
CA PRO A 133 4.40 24.43 -9.04
C PRO A 133 5.08 25.82 -8.95
N GLN A 134 4.58 26.80 -9.71
CA GLN A 134 5.06 28.19 -9.64
C GLN A 134 4.82 28.86 -8.27
N ASN A 135 3.94 28.31 -7.43
CA ASN A 135 3.52 28.88 -6.13
C ASN A 135 3.65 27.87 -4.97
N CYS A 136 4.87 27.41 -4.69
CA CYS A 136 5.14 26.54 -3.53
C CYS A 136 5.43 27.34 -2.26
N SER A 137 4.41 27.49 -1.41
CA SER A 137 4.53 28.01 -0.04
C SER A 137 4.09 26.96 0.97
N HIS A 138 4.41 27.17 2.26
CA HIS A 138 3.91 26.32 3.35
C HIS A 138 2.38 26.30 3.45
N SER A 139 1.70 27.35 2.98
CA SER A 139 0.24 27.47 2.95
C SER A 139 -0.40 26.92 1.67
N ALA A 140 0.39 26.41 0.73
CA ALA A 140 -0.13 25.83 -0.49
C ALA A 140 -0.98 24.58 -0.18
N GLU A 141 -2.06 24.44 -0.92
CA GLU A 141 -2.90 23.25 -0.86
C GLU A 141 -2.16 22.07 -1.52
N GLY A 142 -1.92 21.00 -0.74
CA GLY A 142 -1.17 19.82 -1.18
C GLY A 142 0.34 19.90 -0.93
N LEU A 143 1.06 18.88 -1.43
CA LEU A 143 2.49 18.71 -1.23
C LEU A 143 3.28 19.26 -2.42
N CYS A 144 4.34 20.01 -2.12
CA CYS A 144 5.32 20.48 -3.08
C CYS A 144 6.54 19.59 -3.07
N PHE A 145 7.07 19.26 -4.24
CA PHE A 145 8.19 18.33 -4.37
C PHE A 145 9.40 19.00 -5.01
N SER A 146 10.60 18.54 -4.65
CA SER A 146 11.78 18.74 -5.49
C SER A 146 11.75 17.80 -6.68
N THR A 147 12.78 17.88 -7.53
CA THR A 147 13.04 16.85 -8.52
C THR A 147 13.08 15.46 -7.89
N PHE A 148 12.56 14.49 -8.63
CA PHE A 148 12.46 13.10 -8.22
C PHE A 148 13.66 12.32 -8.77
N SER A 149 14.05 11.26 -8.07
CA SER A 149 14.94 10.24 -8.62
C SER A 149 14.29 8.87 -8.50
N SER A 150 14.58 8.00 -9.48
CA SER A 150 14.00 6.67 -9.58
C SER A 150 15.08 5.58 -9.59
N ARG A 151 14.73 4.42 -9.04
CA ARG A 151 15.48 3.18 -9.17
C ARG A 151 14.48 2.06 -9.44
N ALA A 152 14.52 1.48 -10.64
CA ALA A 152 13.70 0.33 -10.97
C ALA A 152 14.09 -0.84 -10.07
N ALA A 153 13.25 -1.14 -9.08
CA ALA A 153 13.40 -2.37 -8.32
C ALA A 153 12.76 -3.46 -9.16
N ARG A 154 13.58 -4.32 -9.77
CA ARG A 154 13.01 -5.56 -10.32
C ARG A 154 12.34 -6.26 -9.16
N ALA A 155 11.06 -6.61 -9.34
CA ALA A 155 10.48 -7.64 -8.52
C ALA A 155 11.33 -8.88 -8.82
N GLU A 156 12.37 -9.09 -8.02
CA GLU A 156 12.68 -10.46 -7.66
C GLU A 156 11.31 -10.99 -7.27
N VAL A 157 10.78 -11.91 -8.08
CA VAL A 157 9.87 -12.93 -7.59
C VAL A 157 10.70 -13.62 -6.52
N LEU A 158 10.83 -12.95 -5.38
CA LEU A 158 11.60 -13.41 -4.27
C LEU A 158 11.05 -14.81 -4.05
N ALA A 159 11.92 -15.73 -3.73
CA ALA A 159 11.57 -16.97 -3.08
C ALA A 159 10.91 -16.71 -1.70
N LEU A 160 10.01 -15.71 -1.61
CA LEU A 160 9.04 -15.47 -0.58
C LEU A 160 8.16 -16.69 -0.59
N ASN A 161 8.27 -17.46 0.49
CA ASN A 161 7.31 -18.48 0.82
C ASN A 161 5.93 -17.80 0.87
N ALA A 162 5.12 -17.96 -0.18
CA ALA A 162 3.84 -17.29 -0.34
C ALA A 162 2.91 -17.56 0.86
N THR A 163 3.06 -18.73 1.48
CA THR A 163 2.42 -19.10 2.75
C THR A 163 2.89 -18.24 3.92
N GLU A 164 4.20 -18.00 4.09
CA GLU A 164 4.71 -17.07 5.12
C GLU A 164 4.21 -15.65 4.88
N LEU A 165 4.10 -15.24 3.62
CA LEU A 165 3.61 -13.90 3.30
C LEU A 165 2.12 -13.75 3.65
N CYS A 166 1.31 -14.75 3.31
CA CYS A 166 -0.08 -14.78 3.74
C CYS A 166 -0.21 -14.75 5.27
N ARG A 167 0.61 -15.54 5.97
CA ARG A 167 0.69 -15.53 7.44
C ARG A 167 1.14 -14.18 8.00
N LYS A 168 2.01 -13.46 7.30
CA LYS A 168 2.49 -12.14 7.73
C LYS A 168 1.40 -11.08 7.67
N TYR A 169 0.60 -11.07 6.61
CA TYR A 169 -0.47 -10.08 6.40
C TYR A 169 -1.81 -10.45 7.02
N ALA A 170 -1.98 -11.72 7.41
CA ALA A 170 -3.13 -12.17 8.17
C ALA A 170 -3.15 -11.59 9.59
N PRO A 171 -4.34 -11.34 10.16
CA PRO A 171 -4.44 -10.92 11.55
C PRO A 171 -3.83 -11.98 12.47
N ALA A 172 -3.18 -11.54 13.55
CA ALA A 172 -2.30 -12.38 14.38
C ALA A 172 -2.93 -13.72 14.82
N ASN A 173 -4.22 -13.68 15.17
CA ASN A 173 -4.96 -14.83 15.68
C ASN A 173 -5.40 -15.82 14.58
N PHE A 174 -5.37 -15.40 13.31
CA PHE A 174 -5.88 -16.20 12.19
C PHE A 174 -4.77 -16.66 11.23
N ARG A 175 -3.51 -16.25 11.45
CA ARG A 175 -2.39 -16.47 10.53
C ARG A 175 -2.30 -17.89 9.97
N GLN A 176 -2.48 -18.89 10.84
CA GLN A 176 -2.36 -20.30 10.49
C GLN A 176 -3.36 -20.79 9.43
N TYR A 177 -4.50 -20.12 9.28
CA TYR A 177 -5.56 -20.52 8.35
C TYR A 177 -5.37 -19.99 6.93
N TYR A 178 -4.44 -19.05 6.72
CA TYR A 178 -4.21 -18.46 5.41
C TYR A 178 -3.15 -19.20 4.61
N TYR A 179 -3.46 -19.41 3.33
CA TYR A 179 -2.57 -20.01 2.34
C TYR A 179 -2.72 -19.30 0.99
N PRO A 180 -1.72 -19.39 0.09
CA PRO A 180 -1.76 -18.71 -1.19
C PRO A 180 -2.69 -19.43 -2.17
N TYR A 181 -3.51 -18.65 -2.88
CA TYR A 181 -4.28 -19.08 -4.05
C TYR A 181 -3.80 -18.32 -5.28
N HIS A 182 -3.13 -19.03 -6.17
CA HIS A 182 -2.52 -18.44 -7.36
C HIS A 182 -3.58 -18.05 -8.40
N THR A 183 -3.47 -16.82 -8.90
CA THR A 183 -4.21 -16.30 -10.03
C THR A 183 -3.26 -16.11 -11.22
N HIS A 184 -3.78 -15.73 -12.39
CA HIS A 184 -2.99 -15.69 -13.63
C HIS A 184 -1.70 -14.85 -13.52
N ASN A 185 -1.73 -13.74 -12.78
CA ASN A 185 -0.60 -12.81 -12.63
C ASN A 185 -0.22 -12.53 -11.16
N SER A 186 -0.79 -13.23 -10.18
CA SER A 186 -0.57 -12.96 -8.75
C SER A 186 -1.02 -14.12 -7.86
N PHE A 187 -1.23 -13.87 -6.57
CA PHE A 187 -1.98 -14.73 -5.68
C PHE A 187 -2.78 -13.93 -4.65
N LEU A 188 -3.87 -14.53 -4.18
CA LEU A 188 -4.65 -14.09 -3.04
C LEU A 188 -4.23 -14.90 -1.80
N CYS A 189 -4.33 -14.32 -0.62
CA CYS A 189 -4.23 -15.06 0.62
C CYS A 189 -5.63 -15.43 1.06
N ILE A 190 -5.96 -16.71 0.99
CA ILE A 190 -7.30 -17.22 1.25
C ILE A 190 -7.31 -18.18 2.43
N THR A 191 -8.49 -18.46 2.95
CA THR A 191 -8.75 -19.54 3.90
C THR A 191 -9.62 -20.61 3.25
N ASN A 192 -9.81 -21.75 3.92
CA ASN A 192 -10.79 -22.75 3.45
C ASN A 192 -12.22 -22.20 3.40
N CYS A 193 -12.51 -21.07 4.07
CA CYS A 193 -13.82 -20.43 4.10
C CYS A 193 -14.11 -19.58 2.85
N THR A 194 -13.10 -19.34 2.00
CA THR A 194 -13.27 -18.51 0.80
C THR A 194 -14.21 -19.21 -0.18
N LEU A 195 -15.26 -18.51 -0.61
CA LEU A 195 -16.20 -19.05 -1.58
C LEU A 195 -15.59 -19.12 -2.99
N ASN A 196 -16.12 -20.01 -3.83
CA ASN A 196 -15.77 -20.15 -5.25
C ASN A 196 -14.31 -20.56 -5.54
N VAL A 197 -13.64 -21.21 -4.57
CA VAL A 197 -12.34 -21.86 -4.78
C VAL A 197 -12.43 -23.37 -4.50
N PRO A 198 -11.62 -24.20 -5.18
CA PRO A 198 -11.58 -25.63 -4.93
C PRO A 198 -11.25 -25.95 -3.47
N GLY A 199 -12.01 -26.86 -2.84
CA GLY A 199 -11.81 -27.26 -1.45
C GLY A 199 -12.43 -26.32 -0.41
N SER A 200 -13.26 -25.37 -0.84
CA SER A 200 -13.96 -24.46 0.08
C SER A 200 -14.96 -25.19 1.00
N ILE A 201 -15.02 -24.74 2.24
CA ILE A 201 -15.95 -25.22 3.28
C ILE A 201 -16.83 -24.06 3.75
N ASN A 202 -18.06 -24.36 4.16
CA ASN A 202 -18.94 -23.36 4.75
C ASN A 202 -18.54 -23.12 6.22
N CYS A 203 -17.98 -21.95 6.52
CA CYS A 203 -17.59 -21.55 7.87
C CYS A 203 -18.67 -20.73 8.60
N ASN A 204 -19.86 -20.55 8.01
CA ASN A 204 -20.95 -19.72 8.54
C ASN A 204 -20.49 -18.30 8.89
N ASN A 205 -20.33 -17.99 10.18
CA ASN A 205 -19.90 -16.67 10.66
C ASN A 205 -18.40 -16.60 10.92
N GLY A 206 -17.58 -17.62 10.66
CA GLY A 206 -16.14 -17.56 10.90
C GLY A 206 -15.47 -18.91 10.84
#